data_AF-A0A669F1V9-F1
#
_entry.id   AF-A0A669F1V9-F1
#
_cell.length_a   1.000
_cell.length_b   1.000
_cell.length_c   1.000
_cell.angle_alpha   90.00
_cell.angle_beta   90.00
_cell.angle_gamma   90.00
#
_symmetry.space_group_name_H-M   'P 1'
#
loop_
_entity.id
_entity.type
_entity.pdbx_description
1 polymer ?
#
loop_
_entity_poly.entity_id
_entity_poly.type
_entity_poly.pdbx_seq_one_letter_code
_entity_poly.pdbx_strand_id
1 'polypeptide(L)'
;MTIIQQSWMGVMVFALGWRSYKNASGRILYFAPDLVFNEYVQMHVSTMYEHCIRMRHLSQEFEMLQITQEEFHCMKALLLFSIIPVEGLKSQKYFDELRLTYINELDRLINFQTTTNTSQRFYQLTRLMDSLQMTVKKLHQFTFDLFVQAQSLHTKVSFPEMIGEIISVHVPKILTGLAKPILFHK
;
A
#
# COMPACT_ATOMS: atom_id res chain seq x y z
N MET A 1 1.88 -15.14 -9.64
CA MET A 1 1.59 -15.20 -8.20
C MET A 1 2.54 -14.35 -7.35
N THR A 2 3.87 -14.42 -7.57
CA THR A 2 4.87 -13.67 -6.80
C THR A 2 4.58 -12.17 -6.64
N ILE A 3 4.20 -11.48 -7.71
CA ILE A 3 3.91 -10.03 -7.68
C ILE A 3 2.80 -9.72 -6.67
N ILE A 4 1.68 -10.44 -6.73
CA ILE A 4 0.53 -10.25 -5.81
C ILE A 4 0.96 -10.50 -4.37
N GLN A 5 1.71 -11.58 -4.13
CA GLN A 5 2.17 -11.96 -2.79
C GLN A 5 3.19 -10.98 -2.20
N GLN A 6 3.92 -10.24 -3.02
CA GLN A 6 4.86 -9.22 -2.56
C GLN A 6 4.19 -7.87 -2.32
N SER A 7 3.21 -7.48 -3.13
CA SER A 7 2.59 -6.14 -3.06
C SER A 7 1.23 -6.09 -2.36
N TRP A 8 0.69 -7.22 -1.88
CA TRP A 8 -0.63 -7.32 -1.23
C TRP A 8 -0.88 -6.24 -0.18
N MET A 9 0.06 -6.04 0.76
CA MET A 9 -0.07 -5.06 1.84
C MET A 9 -0.17 -3.63 1.29
N GLY A 10 0.68 -3.29 0.31
CA GLY A 10 0.65 -1.98 -0.34
C GLY A 10 -0.68 -1.71 -1.04
N VAL A 11 -1.18 -2.68 -1.80
CA VAL A 11 -2.48 -2.58 -2.49
C VAL A 11 -3.63 -2.43 -1.49
N MET A 12 -3.62 -3.21 -0.40
CA MET A 12 -4.68 -3.14 0.62
C MET A 12 -4.68 -1.83 1.40
N VAL A 13 -3.51 -1.35 1.83
CA VAL A 13 -3.38 -0.08 2.57
C VAL A 13 -3.79 1.10 1.68
N PHE A 14 -3.40 1.08 0.41
CA PHE A 14 -3.79 2.12 -0.56
C PHE A 14 -5.32 2.12 -0.79
N ALA A 15 -5.93 0.93 -0.90
CA ALA A 15 -7.39 0.80 -1.02
C ALA A 15 -8.13 1.21 0.27
N LEU A 16 -7.55 0.97 1.44
CA LEU A 16 -8.07 1.47 2.73
C LEU A 16 -8.04 3.00 2.76
N GLY A 17 -6.92 3.59 2.32
CA GLY A 17 -6.77 5.05 2.20
C GLY A 17 -7.85 5.65 1.31
N TRP A 18 -8.13 5.01 0.17
CA TRP A 18 -9.19 5.43 -0.75
C TRP A 18 -10.59 5.36 -0.16
N ARG A 19 -10.96 4.26 0.50
CA ARG A 19 -12.27 4.13 1.16
C ARG A 19 -12.45 5.19 2.25
N SER A 20 -11.39 5.42 3.03
CA SER A 20 -11.38 6.42 4.10
C SER A 20 -11.52 7.84 3.55
N TYR A 21 -10.86 8.14 2.43
CA TYR A 21 -11.03 9.39 1.70
C TYR A 21 -12.47 9.57 1.17
N LYS A 22 -13.01 8.58 0.44
CA LYS A 22 -14.33 8.70 -0.20
C LYS A 22 -15.50 8.71 0.79
N ASN A 23 -15.43 7.93 1.86
CA ASN A 23 -16.56 7.75 2.77
C ASN A 23 -16.51 8.65 4.00
N ALA A 24 -15.33 9.21 4.33
CA ALA A 24 -15.17 9.95 5.58
C ALA A 24 -14.12 11.06 5.54
N SER A 25 -13.78 11.55 4.34
CA SER A 25 -12.83 12.67 4.15
C SER A 25 -11.52 12.47 4.93
N GLY A 26 -11.01 11.23 4.96
CA GLY A 26 -9.74 10.90 5.61
C GLY A 26 -9.70 11.07 7.13
N ARG A 27 -10.82 11.33 7.82
CA ARG A 27 -10.85 11.57 9.28
C ARG A 27 -10.81 10.28 10.10
N ILE A 28 -11.45 9.23 9.57
CA ILE A 28 -11.54 7.90 10.19
C ILE A 28 -11.06 6.84 9.21
N LEU A 29 -10.60 5.69 9.72
CA LEU A 29 -10.21 4.57 8.88
C LEU A 29 -11.42 3.69 8.57
N TYR A 30 -11.77 3.62 7.28
CA TYR A 30 -12.92 2.88 6.78
C TYR A 30 -12.49 1.51 6.24
N PHE A 31 -12.37 0.52 7.12
CA PHE A 31 -11.98 -0.83 6.71
C PHE A 31 -13.09 -1.49 5.89
N ALA A 32 -14.31 -1.46 6.40
CA ALA A 32 -15.52 -1.98 5.76
C ALA A 32 -16.75 -1.21 6.30
N PRO A 33 -17.95 -1.33 5.67
CA PRO A 33 -19.15 -0.64 6.16
C PRO A 33 -19.54 -0.96 7.60
N ASP A 34 -19.21 -2.16 8.05
CA ASP A 34 -19.43 -2.71 9.38
C ASP A 34 -18.21 -2.57 10.32
N LEU A 35 -17.06 -2.10 9.81
CA LEU A 35 -15.83 -1.96 10.57
C LEU A 35 -15.13 -0.63 10.28
N VAL A 36 -15.36 0.34 11.17
CA VAL A 36 -14.81 1.70 11.06
C VAL A 36 -14.10 2.08 12.37
N PHE A 37 -12.87 2.59 12.25
CA PHE A 37 -12.04 2.93 13.41
C PHE A 37 -12.06 4.45 13.65
N ASN A 38 -12.46 4.87 14.85
CA ASN A 38 -12.49 6.27 15.31
C ASN A 38 -11.48 6.49 16.48
N GLU A 39 -11.01 7.74 16.64
CA GLU A 39 -9.98 8.17 17.60
C GLU A 39 -10.25 7.78 19.06
N TYR A 40 -11.53 7.69 19.47
CA TYR A 40 -11.89 7.80 20.89
C TYR A 40 -11.94 6.52 21.74
N VAL A 41 -12.01 5.30 21.18
CA VAL A 41 -12.22 4.08 22.01
C VAL A 41 -11.28 2.91 21.68
N GLN A 42 -10.86 2.72 20.43
CA GLN A 42 -10.10 1.52 20.01
C GLN A 42 -8.62 1.77 19.69
N MET A 43 -8.20 3.04 19.62
CA MET A 43 -6.86 3.41 19.19
C MET A 43 -5.84 3.44 20.34
N HIS A 44 -6.23 3.68 21.59
CA HIS A 44 -5.30 3.70 22.73
C HIS A 44 -4.99 2.32 23.33
N VAL A 45 -5.70 1.27 22.90
CA VAL A 45 -5.59 -0.08 23.48
C VAL A 45 -4.79 -1.05 22.59
N SER A 46 -4.44 -0.65 21.36
CA SER A 46 -3.75 -1.53 20.41
C SER A 46 -2.33 -1.08 20.11
N THR A 47 -1.42 -2.05 20.01
CA THR A 47 -0.10 -1.90 19.37
C THR A 47 -0.18 -1.41 17.91
N MET A 48 -1.38 -1.29 17.35
CA MET A 48 -1.66 -0.78 16.01
C MET A 48 -1.82 0.75 15.93
N TYR A 49 -1.85 1.49 17.05
CA TYR A 49 -2.13 2.94 17.05
C TYR A 49 -1.28 3.73 16.05
N GLU A 50 0.04 3.61 16.16
CA GLU A 50 1.02 4.27 15.29
C GLU A 50 0.83 3.91 13.81
N HIS A 51 0.48 2.65 13.53
CA HIS A 51 0.19 2.19 12.19
C HIS A 51 -1.10 2.81 11.64
N CYS A 52 -2.14 2.89 12.47
CA CYS A 52 -3.40 3.50 12.09
C CYS A 52 -3.27 5.01 11.84
N ILE A 53 -2.47 5.74 12.63
CA ILE A 53 -2.17 7.16 12.35
C ILE A 53 -1.53 7.32 10.97
N ARG A 54 -0.55 6.49 10.63
CA ARG A 54 0.12 6.54 9.32
C ARG A 54 -0.84 6.25 8.17
N MET A 55 -1.72 5.26 8.31
CA MET A 55 -2.74 4.95 7.31
C MET A 55 -3.77 6.08 7.17
N ARG A 56 -4.08 6.77 8.27
CA ARG A 56 -4.97 7.93 8.23
C ARG A 56 -4.31 9.10 7.50
N HIS A 57 -3.04 9.36 7.78
CA HIS A 57 -2.28 10.40 7.08
C HIS A 57 -2.28 10.17 5.55
N LEU A 58 -2.14 8.91 5.09
CA LEU A 58 -2.28 8.58 3.68
C LEU A 58 -3.65 9.00 3.11
N SER A 59 -4.72 8.80 3.87
CA SER A 59 -6.08 9.18 3.47
C SER A 59 -6.25 10.70 3.40
N GLN A 60 -5.59 11.44 4.29
CA GLN A 60 -5.57 12.91 4.29
C GLN A 60 -4.77 13.45 3.10
N GLU A 61 -3.66 12.82 2.72
CA GLU A 61 -2.91 13.16 1.50
C GLU A 61 -3.77 13.00 0.24
N PHE A 62 -4.64 11.98 0.18
CA PHE A 62 -5.57 11.81 -0.94
C PHE A 62 -6.56 12.97 -1.04
N GLU A 63 -7.05 13.45 0.11
CA GLU A 63 -7.92 14.62 0.18
C GLU A 63 -7.16 15.89 -0.23
N MET A 64 -5.95 16.11 0.27
CA MET A 64 -5.16 17.29 -0.07
C MET A 64 -4.81 17.35 -1.57
N LEU A 65 -4.49 16.20 -2.18
CA LEU A 65 -4.16 16.10 -3.61
C LEU A 65 -5.39 16.01 -4.52
N GLN A 66 -6.58 15.86 -3.94
CA GLN A 66 -7.85 15.63 -4.64
C GLN A 66 -7.69 14.52 -5.69
N ILE A 67 -7.28 13.34 -5.23
CA ILE A 67 -7.01 12.20 -6.12
C ILE A 67 -8.32 11.76 -6.77
N THR A 68 -8.31 11.67 -8.10
CA THR A 68 -9.44 11.20 -8.89
C THR A 68 -9.52 9.68 -8.89
N GLN A 69 -10.68 9.14 -9.27
CA GLN A 69 -10.88 7.69 -9.28
C GLN A 69 -10.00 7.01 -10.34
N GLU A 70 -9.79 7.64 -11.50
CA GLU A 70 -8.92 7.14 -12.55
C GLU A 70 -7.46 7.08 -12.10
N GLU A 71 -6.96 8.17 -11.49
CA GLU A 71 -5.61 8.22 -10.92
C GLU A 71 -5.42 7.16 -9.84
N PHE A 72 -6.39 7.01 -8.93
CA PHE A 72 -6.36 5.97 -7.91
C PHE A 72 -6.23 4.57 -8.52
N HIS A 73 -7.03 4.23 -9.53
CA HIS A 73 -6.95 2.93 -10.18
C HIS A 73 -5.58 2.69 -10.83
N CYS A 74 -5.04 3.70 -11.52
CA CYS A 74 -3.74 3.61 -12.18
C CYS A 74 -2.60 3.47 -11.16
N MET A 75 -2.59 4.29 -10.12
CA MET A 75 -1.62 4.21 -9.02
C MET A 75 -1.70 2.87 -8.29
N LYS A 76 -2.91 2.34 -8.06
CA LYS A 76 -3.09 1.01 -7.46
C LYS A 76 -2.48 -0.10 -8.32
N ALA A 77 -2.59 -0.01 -9.65
CA ALA A 77 -1.92 -0.93 -10.55
C ALA A 77 -0.38 -0.78 -10.49
N LEU A 78 0.14 0.45 -10.45
CA LEU A 78 1.58 0.70 -10.26
C LEU A 78 2.12 0.15 -8.93
N LEU A 79 1.32 0.20 -7.86
CA LEU A 79 1.64 -0.42 -6.58
C LEU A 79 1.69 -1.94 -6.65
N LEU A 80 0.83 -2.57 -7.45
CA LEU A 80 0.92 -4.01 -7.71
C LEU A 80 2.31 -4.37 -8.28
N PHE A 81 2.84 -3.53 -9.18
CA PHE A 81 4.15 -3.67 -9.81
C PHE A 81 5.29 -2.92 -9.07
N SER A 82 5.16 -2.67 -7.76
CA SER A 82 6.13 -1.86 -7.01
C SER A 82 7.17 -2.65 -6.24
N ILE A 83 7.11 -3.98 -6.19
CA ILE A 83 8.09 -4.81 -5.49
C ILE A 83 8.52 -5.96 -6.40
N ILE A 84 9.83 -6.18 -6.50
CA ILE A 84 10.41 -7.28 -7.28
C ILE A 84 11.43 -8.07 -6.45
N PRO A 85 11.56 -9.39 -6.68
CA PRO A 85 12.67 -10.15 -6.12
C PRO A 85 14.00 -9.65 -6.67
N VAL A 86 15.07 -9.70 -5.86
CA VAL A 86 16.43 -9.29 -6.27
C VAL A 86 16.96 -10.16 -7.41
N GLU A 87 16.56 -11.44 -7.44
CA GLU A 87 16.89 -12.38 -8.51
C GLU A 87 16.18 -12.07 -9.84
N GLY A 88 15.25 -11.12 -9.84
CA GLY A 88 14.43 -10.77 -10.99
C GLY A 88 13.26 -11.73 -11.23
N LEU A 89 12.37 -11.36 -12.13
CA LEU A 89 11.25 -12.19 -12.55
C LEU A 89 11.64 -13.03 -13.77
N LYS A 90 11.07 -14.25 -13.89
CA LYS A 90 11.23 -15.12 -15.08
C LYS A 90 10.95 -14.38 -16.39
N SER A 91 10.01 -13.44 -16.36
CA SER A 91 9.54 -12.67 -17.51
C SER A 91 9.72 -11.17 -17.26
N GLN A 92 10.94 -10.76 -16.87
CA GLN A 92 11.25 -9.37 -16.50
C GLN A 92 10.86 -8.36 -17.58
N LYS A 93 11.14 -8.65 -18.86
CA LYS A 93 10.77 -7.78 -19.99
C LYS A 93 9.28 -7.43 -20.01
N TYR A 94 8.40 -8.43 -19.87
CA TYR A 94 6.96 -8.21 -19.85
C TYR A 94 6.51 -7.43 -18.61
N PHE A 95 7.16 -7.64 -17.47
CA PHE A 95 6.90 -6.84 -16.28
C PHE A 95 7.25 -5.37 -16.48
N ASP A 96 8.42 -5.09 -17.08
CA ASP A 96 8.88 -3.74 -17.34
C ASP A 96 7.97 -3.02 -18.35
N GLU A 97 7.55 -3.72 -19.41
CA GLU A 97 6.59 -3.21 -20.41
C GLU A 97 5.22 -2.89 -19.78
N LEU A 98 4.68 -3.79 -18.94
CA LEU A 98 3.43 -3.55 -18.23
C LEU A 98 3.53 -2.36 -17.28
N ARG A 99 4.60 -2.29 -16.47
CA ARG A 99 4.82 -1.17 -15.55
C ARG A 99 4.93 0.14 -16.32
N LEU A 100 5.68 0.18 -17.42
CA LEU A 100 5.82 1.36 -18.27
C LEU A 100 4.47 1.79 -18.87
N THR A 101 3.64 0.84 -19.28
CA THR A 101 2.30 1.11 -19.81
C THR A 101 1.44 1.85 -18.78
N TYR A 102 1.44 1.42 -17.51
CA TYR A 102 0.71 2.10 -16.45
C TYR A 102 1.34 3.45 -16.06
N ILE A 103 2.65 3.63 -16.20
CA ILE A 103 3.30 4.93 -15.98
C ILE A 103 2.83 5.93 -17.03
N ASN A 104 2.82 5.51 -18.31
CA ASN A 104 2.34 6.33 -19.41
C ASN A 104 0.85 6.63 -19.29
N GLU A 105 0.05 5.68 -18.81
CA GLU A 105 -1.37 5.90 -18.58
C GLU A 105 -1.61 6.92 -17.45
N LEU A 106 -0.82 6.90 -16.38
CA LEU A 106 -0.90 7.91 -15.33
C LEU A 106 -0.57 9.31 -15.87
N ASP A 107 0.48 9.42 -16.68
CA ASP A 107 0.85 10.68 -17.33
C ASP A 107 -0.26 11.17 -18.27
N ARG A 108 -0.86 10.26 -19.06
CA ARG A 108 -2.02 10.56 -19.92
C ARG A 108 -3.20 11.11 -19.12
N LEU A 109 -3.54 10.50 -17.99
CA LEU A 109 -4.65 10.94 -17.13
C LEU A 109 -4.42 12.35 -16.56
N ILE A 110 -3.19 12.63 -16.12
CA ILE A 110 -2.81 13.94 -15.58
C ILE A 110 -2.91 15.03 -16.66
N ASN A 111 -2.37 14.74 -17.86
CA ASN A 111 -2.41 15.66 -19.00
C ASN A 111 -3.85 15.91 -19.50
N PHE A 112 -4.76 14.96 -19.32
CA PHE A 112 -6.17 15.13 -19.68
C PHE A 112 -6.93 16.02 -18.68
N GLN A 113 -6.62 15.92 -17.38
CA GLN A 113 -7.32 16.66 -16.32
C GLN A 113 -6.77 18.08 -16.10
N THR A 114 -5.48 18.31 -16.36
CA THR A 114 -4.81 19.58 -16.05
C THR A 114 -4.01 20.07 -17.25
N THR A 115 -4.23 21.32 -17.66
CA THR A 115 -3.46 21.97 -18.75
C THR A 115 -2.22 22.72 -18.23
N THR A 116 -2.11 22.91 -16.92
CA THR A 116 -0.98 23.57 -16.23
C THR A 116 -0.50 22.70 -15.06
N ASN A 117 0.81 22.73 -14.76
CA ASN A 117 1.45 22.00 -13.65
C ASN A 117 1.40 20.45 -13.71
N THR A 118 1.31 19.86 -14.89
CA THR A 118 1.23 18.40 -15.09
C THR A 118 2.43 17.65 -14.48
N SER A 119 3.65 18.14 -14.70
CA SER A 119 4.88 17.56 -14.13
C SER A 119 4.90 17.60 -12.59
N GLN A 120 4.35 18.67 -12.00
CA GLN A 120 4.24 18.79 -10.54
C GLN A 120 3.23 17.78 -9.98
N ARG A 121 2.07 17.63 -10.64
CA ARG A 121 1.06 16.64 -10.24
C ARG A 121 1.61 15.22 -10.35
N PHE A 122 2.28 14.88 -11.45
CA PHE A 122 2.95 13.59 -11.61
C PHE A 122 3.96 13.32 -10.49
N TYR A 123 4.78 14.32 -10.15
CA TYR A 123 5.71 14.23 -9.03
C TYR A 123 5.01 14.01 -7.69
N GLN A 124 3.92 14.73 -7.40
CA GLN A 124 3.15 14.56 -6.16
C GLN A 124 2.58 13.14 -6.03
N LEU A 125 1.98 12.60 -7.09
CA LEU A 125 1.41 11.25 -7.08
C LEU A 125 2.49 10.17 -6.95
N THR A 126 3.61 10.30 -7.65
CA THR A 126 4.73 9.35 -7.55
C THR A 126 5.42 9.39 -6.20
N ARG A 127 5.60 10.59 -5.62
CA ARG A 127 6.11 10.76 -4.26
C ARG A 127 5.18 10.14 -3.20
N LEU A 128 3.87 10.24 -3.39
CA LEU A 128 2.89 9.60 -2.52
C LEU A 128 3.06 8.07 -2.53
N MET A 129 3.22 7.47 -3.71
CA MET A 129 3.47 6.02 -3.85
C MET A 129 4.80 5.59 -3.20
N ASP A 130 5.86 6.39 -3.32
CA ASP A 130 7.14 6.09 -2.67
C ASP A 130 7.03 6.19 -1.14
N SER A 131 6.31 7.19 -0.62
CA SER A 131 6.13 7.35 0.83
C SER A 131 5.34 6.18 1.46
N LEU A 132 4.43 5.56 0.69
CA LEU A 132 3.69 4.37 1.12
C LEU A 132 4.61 3.19 1.44
N GLN A 133 5.73 3.04 0.73
CA GLN A 133 6.64 1.89 0.89
C GLN A 133 7.19 1.79 2.32
N MET A 134 7.45 2.93 2.96
CA MET A 134 7.89 2.96 4.37
C MET A 134 6.79 2.53 5.34
N THR A 135 5.55 2.93 5.10
CA THR A 135 4.39 2.50 5.89
C THR A 135 4.14 1.00 5.72
N VAL A 136 4.22 0.50 4.48
CA VAL A 136 4.06 -0.92 4.14
C VAL A 136 5.14 -1.78 4.79
N LYS A 137 6.41 -1.35 4.75
CA LYS A 137 7.51 -2.06 5.42
C LYS A 137 7.28 -2.21 6.92
N LYS A 138 6.83 -1.14 7.59
CA LYS A 138 6.50 -1.19 9.04
C LYS A 138 5.31 -2.10 9.34
N LEU A 139 4.28 -2.08 8.48
CA LEU A 139 3.13 -2.98 8.61
C LEU A 139 3.52 -4.45 8.38
N HIS A 140 4.43 -4.73 7.44
CA HIS A 140 4.97 -6.07 7.24
C HIS A 140 5.70 -6.58 8.49
N GLN A 141 6.56 -5.75 9.08
CA GLN A 141 7.25 -6.09 10.32
C GLN A 141 6.25 -6.41 11.44
N PHE A 142 5.31 -5.49 11.69
CA PHE A 142 4.27 -5.66 12.70
C PHE A 142 3.45 -6.95 12.49
N THR A 143 3.03 -7.21 11.25
CA THR A 143 2.23 -8.38 10.90
C THR A 143 3.01 -9.67 11.10
N PHE A 144 4.30 -9.68 10.78
CA PHE A 144 5.18 -10.83 10.97
C PHE A 144 5.40 -11.12 12.46
N ASP A 145 5.70 -10.09 13.25
CA ASP A 145 5.90 -10.23 14.70
C ASP A 145 4.64 -10.77 15.38
N LEU A 146 3.46 -10.25 14.99
CA LEU A 146 2.17 -10.73 15.49
C LEU A 146 1.90 -12.18 15.06
N PHE A 147 2.27 -12.56 13.84
CA PHE A 147 2.13 -13.94 13.35
C PHE A 147 2.97 -14.93 14.16
N VAL A 148 4.23 -14.59 14.45
CA VAL A 148 5.12 -15.41 15.28
C VAL A 148 4.58 -15.53 16.71
N GLN A 149 4.06 -14.44 17.29
CA GLN A 149 3.46 -14.44 18.62
C GLN A 149 2.17 -15.27 18.70
N ALA A 150 1.35 -15.24 17.66
CA ALA A 150 0.13 -16.04 17.59
C ALA A 150 0.42 -17.55 17.55
N GLN A 151 1.53 -17.97 16.94
CA GLN A 151 1.96 -19.36 16.92
C GLN A 151 2.49 -19.85 18.28
N SER A 152 3.01 -18.95 19.12
CA SER A 152 3.60 -19.31 20.42
C SER A 152 2.59 -19.36 21.58
N LEU A 153 1.29 -19.55 21.30
CA LEU A 153 0.18 -19.73 22.25
C LEU A 153 -0.16 -18.51 23.15
N HIS A 154 0.57 -17.40 23.05
CA HIS A 154 0.40 -16.24 23.95
C HIS A 154 -0.63 -15.19 23.48
N THR A 155 -1.11 -15.25 22.24
CA THR A 155 -2.08 -14.29 21.69
C THR A 155 -3.24 -14.97 20.97
N LYS A 156 -4.48 -14.57 21.27
CA LYS A 156 -5.71 -15.03 20.58
C LYS A 156 -5.93 -14.32 19.24
N VAL A 157 -4.93 -14.35 18.35
CA VAL A 157 -5.05 -13.78 17.00
C VAL A 157 -5.06 -14.89 15.98
N SER A 158 -6.11 -14.94 15.15
CA SER A 158 -6.25 -15.92 14.08
C SER A 158 -5.89 -15.31 12.73
N PHE A 159 -5.12 -16.04 11.93
CA PHE A 159 -4.79 -15.67 10.56
C PHE A 159 -5.54 -16.57 9.58
N PRO A 160 -6.23 -16.02 8.56
CA PRO A 160 -6.75 -16.82 7.45
C PRO A 160 -5.60 -17.55 6.73
N GLU A 161 -5.85 -18.77 6.26
CA GLU A 161 -4.85 -19.66 5.66
C GLU A 161 -3.99 -18.96 4.59
N MET A 162 -4.63 -18.35 3.60
CA MET A 162 -3.94 -17.64 2.51
C MET A 162 -3.01 -16.51 3.01
N ILE A 163 -3.44 -15.77 4.04
CA ILE A 163 -2.65 -14.68 4.60
C ILE A 163 -1.50 -15.24 5.43
N GLY A 164 -1.72 -16.33 6.19
CA GLY A 164 -0.67 -17.04 6.93
C GLY A 164 0.43 -17.58 6.03
N GLU A 165 0.07 -18.15 4.87
CA GLU A 165 1.05 -18.60 3.87
C GLU A 165 1.87 -17.42 3.30
N ILE A 166 1.20 -16.31 2.98
CA ILE A 166 1.90 -15.13 2.46
C ILE A 166 2.85 -14.56 3.51
N ILE A 167 2.41 -14.46 4.76
CA ILE A 167 3.24 -13.94 5.86
C ILE A 167 4.44 -14.85 6.11
N SER A 168 4.24 -16.16 6.21
CA SER A 168 5.32 -17.10 6.53
C SER A 168 6.40 -17.18 5.44
N VAL A 169 6.03 -17.05 4.16
CA VAL A 169 6.97 -17.23 3.04
C VAL A 169 7.53 -15.92 2.49
N HIS A 170 6.69 -14.90 2.30
CA HIS A 170 7.06 -13.70 1.51
C HIS A 170 7.47 -12.52 2.37
N VAL A 171 6.86 -12.34 3.54
CA VAL A 171 7.21 -11.22 4.42
C VAL A 171 8.67 -11.29 4.89
N PRO A 172 9.22 -12.43 5.32
CA PRO A 172 10.64 -12.55 5.63
C PRO A 172 11.55 -12.13 4.47
N LYS A 173 11.22 -12.51 3.23
CA LYS A 173 12.00 -12.16 2.04
C LYS A 173 12.01 -10.65 1.79
N ILE A 174 10.91 -9.95 2.08
CA ILE A 174 10.84 -8.48 1.98
C ILE A 174 11.69 -7.85 3.10
N LEU A 175 11.57 -8.35 4.33
CA LEU A 175 12.28 -7.80 5.49
C LEU A 175 13.80 -8.02 5.42
N THR A 176 14.26 -9.16 4.87
CA THR A 176 15.68 -9.46 4.66
C THR A 176 16.27 -8.83 3.40
N GLY A 177 15.44 -8.14 2.59
CA GLY A 177 15.90 -7.44 1.39
C GLY A 177 16.07 -8.30 0.14
N LEU A 178 15.56 -9.55 0.16
CA LEU A 178 15.47 -10.43 -1.01
C LEU A 178 14.39 -10.00 -2.00
N ALA A 179 13.47 -9.12 -1.58
CA ALA A 179 12.56 -8.38 -2.45
C ALA A 179 12.71 -6.88 -2.20
N LYS A 180 12.87 -6.11 -3.28
CA LYS A 180 13.14 -4.66 -3.22
C LYS A 180 11.98 -3.85 -3.81
N PRO A 181 11.60 -2.74 -3.16
CA PRO A 181 10.67 -1.80 -3.73
C PRO A 181 11.31 -1.06 -4.91
N ILE A 182 10.52 -0.82 -5.96
CA ILE A 182 10.86 0.02 -7.10
C ILE A 182 10.32 1.42 -6.80
N LEU A 183 11.22 2.32 -6.41
CA LEU A 183 10.90 3.72 -6.16
C LEU A 183 10.93 4.54 -7.45
N PHE A 184 10.11 5.58 -7.52
CA PHE A 184 10.17 6.57 -8.57
C PHE A 184 11.32 7.56 -8.32
N HIS A 185 11.51 7.93 -7.05
CA HIS A 185 12.51 8.89 -6.59
C HIS A 185 13.51 8.21 -5.65
N LYS A 186 14.81 8.44 -5.87
CA LYS A 186 15.89 7.90 -5.03
C LYS A 186 16.23 8.82 -3.87
#